data_AF-A0A1H2INJ7-F1
#
_entry.id   AF-A0A1H2INJ7-F1
#
_cell.length_a   1.000
_cell.length_b   1.000
_cell.length_c   1.000
_cell.angle_alpha   90.00
_cell.angle_beta   90.00
_cell.angle_gamma   90.00
#
_symmetry.space_group_name_H-M   'P 1'
#
loop_
_entity.id
_entity.type
_entity.pdbx_description
1 polymer ?
#
loop_
_entity_poly.entity_id
_entity_poly.type
_entity_poly.pdbx_seq_one_letter_code
_entity_poly.pdbx_strand_id
1 'polypeptide(L)' 'MEKEICPICNGKQVIAGTCECNSEWRHLDDDNCINDCICNPDTECPTCSGTGYVTN' A
#
# COMPACT_ATOMS: atom_id res chain seq x y z
N MET A 1 3.10 -2.68 -29.68
CA MET A 1 3.26 -2.90 -28.23
C MET A 1 1.95 -2.48 -27.61
N GLU A 2 1.11 -3.43 -27.22
CA GLU A 2 -0.14 -3.15 -26.53
C GLU A 2 0.17 -2.99 -25.03
N LYS A 3 -0.40 -1.96 -24.41
CA LYS A 3 -0.28 -1.73 -22.96
C LYS A 3 -1.58 -2.19 -22.33
N GLU A 4 -1.50 -3.20 -21.48
CA GLU A 4 -2.65 -3.66 -20.69
C GLU A 4 -2.59 -3.04 -19.30
N ILE A 5 -3.75 -2.74 -18.72
CA ILE A 5 -3.83 -2.25 -17.34
C ILE A 5 -3.25 -3.33 -16.43
N CYS A 6 -2.31 -2.94 -15.55
CA CYS A 6 -1.69 -3.89 -14.64
C CYS A 6 -2.78 -4.52 -13.74
N PRO A 7 -2.99 -5.84 -13.79
CA PRO A 7 -4.08 -6.49 -13.06
C PRO A 7 -3.86 -6.50 -11.54
N ILE A 8 -2.62 -6.33 -11.09
CA ILE A 8 -2.25 -6.36 -9.68
C ILE A 8 -2.65 -5.05 -8.99
N CYS A 9 -2.22 -3.92 -9.54
CA CYS A 9 -2.57 -2.60 -8.99
C CYS A 9 -3.83 -1.99 -9.62
N ASN A 10 -4.42 -2.62 -10.64
CA ASN A 10 -5.54 -2.08 -11.43
C ASN A 10 -5.29 -0.65 -11.92
N GLY A 11 -4.07 -0.39 -12.42
CA GLY A 11 -3.66 0.94 -12.88
C GLY A 11 -3.31 1.94 -11.78
N LYS A 12 -3.44 1.59 -10.49
CA LYS A 12 -3.11 2.49 -9.37
C LYS A 12 -1.62 2.72 -9.12
N GLN A 13 -0.75 2.00 -9.83
CA GLN A 13 0.72 2.09 -9.73
C GLN A 13 1.31 1.59 -8.40
N VAL A 14 0.54 1.63 -7.32
CA VAL A 14 0.91 1.15 -5.98
C VAL A 14 -0.01 0.02 -5.52
N ILE A 15 0.52 -0.80 -4.63
CA ILE A 15 -0.25 -1.72 -3.79
C ILE A 15 -0.51 -0.98 -2.48
N ALA A 16 -1.79 -0.74 -2.20
CA ALA A 16 -2.19 -0.05 -0.99
C ALA A 16 -1.73 -0.83 0.25
N GLY A 17 -1.11 -0.10 1.17
CA GLY A 17 -0.75 -0.61 2.47
C GLY A 17 -1.99 -1.01 3.28
N THR A 18 -1.76 -1.80 4.32
CA THR A 18 -2.81 -2.26 5.23
C THR A 18 -2.55 -1.72 6.62
N CYS A 19 -3.60 -1.27 7.30
CA CYS A 19 -3.55 -0.92 8.71
C CYS A 19 -4.22 -2.02 9.53
N GLU A 20 -3.49 -2.53 10.52
CA GLU A 20 -4.00 -3.51 11.49
C GLU A 20 -4.09 -2.85 12.86
N CYS A 21 -5.27 -2.90 13.48
CA CYS A 21 -5.50 -2.30 14.79
C CYS A 21 -5.72 -3.39 15.85
N ASN A 22 -4.99 -3.29 16.95
CA ASN A 22 -5.06 -4.20 18.09
C ASN A 22 -4.81 -3.43 19.40
N SER A 23 -5.73 -3.56 20.36
CA SER A 23 -5.63 -2.89 21.66
C SER A 23 -4.38 -3.28 22.46
N GLU A 24 -3.80 -4.45 22.19
CA GLU A 24 -2.56 -4.92 22.83
C GLU A 24 -1.31 -4.21 22.29
N TRP A 25 -1.40 -3.51 21.15
CA TRP A 25 -0.29 -2.79 20.51
C TRP A 25 -0.33 -1.29 20.75
N ARG A 26 -1.15 -0.87 21.71
CA ARG A 26 -1.28 0.52 22.12
C ARG A 26 0.09 1.17 22.36
N HIS A 27 0.37 2.22 21.61
CA HIS A 27 1.50 3.10 21.84
C HIS A 27 1.06 4.57 21.78
N LEU A 28 1.94 5.47 22.21
CA LEU A 28 1.78 6.90 21.96
C LEU A 28 2.45 7.23 20.63
N ASP A 29 1.80 8.02 19.78
CA ASP A 29 2.43 8.59 18.58
C ASP A 29 3.20 9.88 18.88
N ASP A 30 3.80 10.49 17.85
CA ASP A 30 4.59 11.72 17.98
C ASP A 30 3.78 12.92 18.51
N ASP A 31 2.45 12.88 18.39
CA ASP A 31 1.51 13.87 18.91
C ASP A 31 0.97 13.51 20.31
N ASN A 32 1.51 12.46 20.95
CA ASN A 32 1.04 11.88 22.22
C ASN A 32 -0.42 11.40 22.18
N CYS A 33 -0.93 11.03 21.00
CA CYS A 33 -2.22 10.37 20.85
C CYS A 33 -2.05 8.87 21.07
N ILE A 34 -3.08 8.23 21.63
CA ILE A 34 -3.16 6.77 21.71
C ILE A 34 -3.37 6.24 20.30
N ASN A 35 -2.43 5.41 19.83
CA ASN A 35 -2.54 4.69 18.59
C ASN A 35 -2.44 3.19 18.86
N ASP A 36 -3.49 2.47 18.48
CA ASP A 36 -3.60 1.01 18.60
C ASP A 36 -3.39 0.34 17.22
N CYS A 37 -3.02 1.11 16.19
CA CYS A 37 -2.95 0.68 14.79
C CYS A 37 -1.52 0.76 14.23
N ILE A 38 -1.11 -0.31 13.56
CA ILE A 38 0.14 -0.37 12.81
C ILE A 38 -0.20 -0.42 11.33
N CYS A 39 0.29 0.56 10.58
CA CYS A 39 0.05 0.68 9.14
C CYS A 39 1.31 0.35 8.35
N ASN A 40 1.18 -0.60 7.42
CA ASN A 40 2.17 -0.80 6.38
C ASN A 40 2.00 0.29 5.33
N PRO A 41 3.08 0.89 4.82
CA PRO A 41 2.98 1.92 3.80
C PRO A 41 2.54 1.33 2.45
N ASP A 42 2.04 2.20 1.58
CA ASP A 42 1.84 1.86 0.17
C ASP A 42 3.19 1.45 -0.46
N THR A 43 3.17 0.40 -1.25
CA THR A 43 4.36 -0.10 -1.95
C THR A 43 4.20 0.04 -3.45
N GLU A 44 5.28 0.39 -4.14
CA GLU A 44 5.25 0.42 -5.60
C GLU A 44 4.89 -0.96 -6.15
N CYS A 45 3.96 -1.03 -7.11
CA CYS A 45 3.54 -2.29 -7.68
C CYS A 45 4.73 -2.93 -8.44
N PRO A 46 5.28 -4.06 -7.98
CA PRO A 46 6.49 -4.63 -8.56
C PRO A 46 6.25 -5.18 -9.98
N THR A 47 5.00 -5.52 -10.30
CA THR A 47 4.61 -6.10 -11.60
C THR A 47 4.64 -5.07 -12.73
N CYS A 48 4.32 -3.81 -12.44
CA CYS A 48 4.36 -2.74 -13.43
C CYS A 48 5.44 -1.69 -13.12
N SER A 49 6.24 -1.89 -12.06
CA SER A 49 7.26 -0.94 -11.57
C SER A 49 6.73 0.48 -11.49
N GLY A 50 5.57 0.65 -10.86
CA GLY A 50 4.94 1.97 -10.69
C GLY A 50 4.36 2.58 -11.97
N THR A 51 4.34 1.90 -13.11
CA THR A 51 3.77 2.47 -14.35
C THR A 51 2.26 2.32 -14.46
N GLY A 52 1.66 1.36 -13.74
CA GLY A 52 0.22 1.05 -13.82
C GLY A 52 -0.17 0.17 -15.02
N TYR A 53 0.77 -0.16 -15.90
CA TYR A 53 0.53 -0.95 -17.11
C TYR A 53 1.57 -2.06 -17.26
N VAL A 54 1.17 -3.19 -17.84
CA VAL A 54 2.08 -4.25 -18.27
C VAL A 54 2.14 -4.26 -19.79
N THR A 55 3.33 -4.53 -20.34
CA THR A 55 3.46 -4.71 -21.80
C THR A 55 3.34 -6.21 -22.07
N ASN A 56 2.42 -6.56 -22.97
CA ASN A 56 2.30 -7.92 -23.50
C ASN A 56 3.07 -8.04 -24.83
#